data_AF-A0AAW2QU44-F1
#
_entry.id   AF-A0AAW2QU44-F1
#
_cell.length_a   1.000
_cell.length_b   1.000
_cell.length_c   1.000
_cell.angle_alpha   90.00
_cell.angle_beta   90.00
_cell.angle_gamma   90.00
#
_symmetry.space_group_name_H-M   'P 1'
#
loop_
_entity.id
_entity.type
_entity.pdbx_description
1 polymer ?
#
loop_
_entity_poly.entity_id
_entity_poly.type
_entity_poly.pdbx_seq_one_letter_code
_entity_poly.pdbx_strand_id
1 'polypeptide(L)'
;MDSHSKSTSSWGAAVKAYAGGRAWAYNGGAWGKEKVASSSNVPHLWRIWKLDSVHELLKRDYQLRPVAIEIFSMDGCNDLLVFHKREREEVFKNLVAMNLPRNSILDATISGSTKQESNEGSRLFKVVAKSFSKRWQNGEISNFQYIMHLNTLAGRGYSDLTQYPVFPWVLADYESEKLDFSDPKTFRNLEKPMGCQTLEGEEEFKKSVRDTWSSAAGKGNTSDVKELIPEFFYMPEFLENRFDLDLGEKQSGEKVGDVVLPPWAKGSAREFIRKHREALESDYVSEHLHHWIDLIFGYKHRGKAEEAVNVFYHYTYEGSVDIDSVTDPAMKASILAQINHFWTNTKTTFLEAPC
;
A
#
# COMPACT_ATOMS: atom_id res chain seq x y z
N MET A 1 -33.31 -30.51 -47.78
CA MET A 1 -32.62 -30.74 -49.06
C MET A 1 -31.70 -29.55 -49.31
N ASP A 2 -30.77 -29.26 -48.40
CA ASP A 2 -29.49 -29.96 -48.20
C ASP A 2 -28.59 -29.88 -49.42
N SER A 3 -27.58 -29.01 -49.34
CA SER A 3 -26.26 -29.34 -49.86
C SER A 3 -25.20 -28.74 -48.94
N HIS A 4 -24.80 -29.55 -47.97
CA HIS A 4 -23.56 -29.40 -47.22
C HIS A 4 -22.37 -29.49 -48.18
N SER A 5 -21.50 -28.47 -48.19
CA SER A 5 -20.09 -28.66 -48.54
C SER A 5 -19.27 -28.61 -47.25
N LYS A 6 -18.75 -29.77 -46.85
CA LYS A 6 -17.83 -29.93 -45.73
C LYS A 6 -16.44 -29.47 -46.19
N SER A 7 -15.93 -28.40 -45.59
CA SER A 7 -14.50 -28.10 -45.54
C SER A 7 -13.97 -28.60 -44.19
N THR A 8 -13.37 -29.77 -44.19
CA THR A 8 -12.60 -30.33 -43.06
C THR A 8 -11.31 -29.52 -42.87
N SER A 9 -11.25 -28.68 -41.84
CA SER A 9 -9.99 -28.15 -41.33
C SER A 9 -9.46 -29.10 -40.25
N SER A 10 -8.42 -29.86 -40.60
CA SER A 10 -7.63 -30.64 -39.66
C SER A 10 -6.66 -29.71 -38.92
N TRP A 11 -7.09 -29.13 -37.82
CA TRP A 11 -6.19 -28.57 -36.80
C TRP A 11 -6.41 -29.35 -35.51
N GLY A 12 -5.99 -30.61 -35.53
CA GLY A 12 -5.70 -31.37 -34.33
C GLY A 12 -4.40 -30.86 -33.71
N ALA A 13 -4.40 -29.63 -33.21
CA ALA A 13 -3.37 -29.21 -32.27
C ALA A 13 -3.74 -29.85 -30.93
N ALA A 14 -2.95 -30.84 -30.50
CA ALA A 14 -3.04 -31.36 -29.15
C ALA A 14 -2.93 -30.18 -28.17
N VAL A 15 -4.05 -29.82 -27.54
CA VAL A 15 -4.04 -28.89 -26.41
C VAL A 15 -3.20 -29.58 -25.35
N LYS A 16 -1.92 -29.20 -25.24
CA LYS A 16 -1.12 -29.56 -24.08
C LYS A 16 -1.88 -29.02 -22.89
N ALA A 17 -2.45 -29.93 -22.09
CA ALA A 17 -2.98 -29.60 -20.79
C ALA A 17 -1.80 -29.15 -19.94
N TYR A 18 -1.50 -27.86 -19.98
CA TYR A 18 -0.63 -27.26 -18.98
C TYR A 18 -1.43 -27.26 -17.68
N ALA A 19 -0.94 -28.00 -16.68
CA ALA A 19 -1.37 -27.81 -15.30
C ALA A 19 -0.86 -26.43 -14.86
N GLY A 20 -1.53 -25.38 -15.30
CA GLY A 20 -1.29 -24.01 -14.86
C GLY A 20 -2.03 -23.78 -13.54
N GLY A 21 -1.33 -23.27 -12.53
CA GLY A 21 -1.97 -22.77 -11.32
C GLY A 21 -3.03 -21.72 -11.69
N ARG A 22 -4.18 -21.74 -11.00
CA ARG A 22 -5.24 -20.77 -11.25
C ARG A 22 -4.91 -19.48 -10.51
N ALA A 23 -4.34 -18.53 -11.23
CA ALA A 23 -4.12 -17.18 -10.74
C ALA A 23 -5.27 -16.27 -11.17
N TRP A 24 -5.64 -15.34 -10.31
CA TRP A 24 -6.59 -14.28 -10.64
C TRP A 24 -5.82 -12.96 -10.68
N ALA A 25 -5.93 -12.23 -11.78
CA ALA A 25 -5.48 -10.84 -11.83
C ALA A 25 -6.46 -10.01 -11.00
N TYR A 26 -5.96 -9.35 -9.95
CA TYR A 26 -6.82 -8.52 -9.12
C TYR A 26 -7.25 -7.28 -9.91
N ASN A 27 -8.55 -7.20 -10.25
CA ASN A 27 -9.17 -6.03 -10.90
C ASN A 27 -10.05 -5.22 -9.90
N GLY A 28 -9.68 -5.18 -8.60
CA GLY A 28 -10.42 -4.36 -7.61
C GLY A 28 -11.66 -5.02 -6.96
N GLY A 29 -11.78 -6.35 -6.99
CA GLY A 29 -12.95 -7.08 -6.47
C GLY A 29 -12.72 -7.84 -5.14
N ALA A 30 -13.72 -7.87 -4.25
CA ALA A 30 -13.68 -8.61 -3.00
C ALA A 30 -13.74 -10.15 -3.20
N TRP A 31 -12.96 -10.88 -2.39
CA TRP A 31 -12.94 -12.36 -2.35
C TRP A 31 -14.35 -12.96 -2.22
N GLY A 32 -14.68 -13.94 -3.07
CA GLY A 32 -15.85 -14.82 -2.89
C GLY A 32 -17.19 -14.32 -3.45
N LYS A 33 -17.23 -13.24 -4.26
CA LYS A 33 -18.47 -12.76 -4.89
C LYS A 33 -18.72 -13.22 -6.32
N GLU A 34 -17.88 -14.07 -6.88
CA GLU A 34 -18.21 -14.71 -8.15
C GLU A 34 -19.08 -15.94 -7.92
N LYS A 35 -20.38 -15.80 -8.22
CA LYS A 35 -21.19 -16.97 -8.54
C LYS A 35 -20.53 -17.61 -9.75
N VAL A 36 -19.88 -18.76 -9.56
CA VAL A 36 -19.45 -19.64 -10.65
C VAL A 36 -20.71 -20.10 -11.36
N ALA A 37 -21.20 -19.29 -12.30
CA ALA A 37 -22.24 -19.68 -13.22
C ALA A 37 -21.61 -20.74 -14.12
N SER A 38 -22.17 -21.94 -14.12
CA SER A 38 -21.79 -23.03 -15.02
C SER A 38 -22.29 -22.77 -16.46
N SER A 39 -22.04 -21.58 -17.00
CA SER A 39 -22.23 -21.29 -18.41
C SER A 39 -20.88 -21.37 -19.11
N SER A 40 -20.79 -22.27 -20.08
CA SER A 40 -19.60 -22.67 -20.82
C SER A 40 -18.99 -21.59 -21.74
N ASN A 41 -19.30 -20.32 -21.55
CA ASN A 41 -18.87 -19.22 -22.42
C ASN A 41 -18.73 -17.88 -21.66
N VAL A 42 -18.10 -17.88 -20.49
CA VAL A 42 -17.57 -16.63 -19.94
C VAL A 42 -16.29 -16.31 -20.72
N PRO A 43 -16.18 -15.17 -21.42
CA PRO A 43 -14.91 -14.80 -22.05
C PRO A 43 -13.88 -14.69 -20.95
N HIS A 44 -12.93 -15.63 -20.90
CA HIS A 44 -11.83 -15.55 -19.96
C HIS A 44 -11.01 -14.32 -20.33
N LEU A 45 -11.01 -13.32 -19.44
CA LEU A 45 -10.09 -12.19 -19.56
C LEU A 45 -8.68 -12.78 -19.53
N TRP A 46 -7.93 -12.61 -20.61
CA TRP A 46 -6.55 -13.04 -20.69
C TRP A 46 -5.66 -11.81 -20.83
N ARG A 47 -4.52 -11.83 -20.14
CA ARG A 47 -3.46 -10.83 -20.26
C ARG A 47 -2.19 -11.56 -20.65
N ILE A 48 -1.43 -10.99 -21.59
CA ILE A 48 -0.14 -11.51 -22.04
C ILE A 48 0.91 -10.47 -21.72
N TRP A 49 1.97 -10.91 -21.03
CA TRP A 49 3.17 -10.13 -20.81
C TRP A 49 4.27 -10.65 -21.71
N LYS A 50 4.99 -9.75 -22.38
CA LYS A 50 6.23 -10.13 -23.05
C LYS A 50 7.28 -10.34 -21.97
N LEU A 51 7.96 -11.48 -21.96
CA LEU A 51 8.98 -11.74 -20.93
C LEU A 51 10.06 -10.65 -20.92
N ASP A 52 10.45 -10.17 -22.10
CA ASP A 52 11.44 -9.10 -22.24
C ASP A 52 10.96 -7.72 -21.74
N SER A 53 9.65 -7.53 -21.53
CA SER A 53 9.11 -6.31 -20.94
C SER A 53 8.99 -6.39 -19.43
N VAL A 54 9.06 -7.58 -18.82
CA VAL A 54 8.99 -7.72 -17.36
C VAL A 54 10.37 -7.47 -16.78
N HIS A 55 10.46 -6.51 -15.88
CA HIS A 55 11.74 -6.10 -15.31
C HIS A 55 11.90 -6.44 -13.83
N GLU A 56 10.79 -6.65 -13.11
CA GLU A 56 10.81 -6.98 -11.69
C GLU A 56 9.61 -7.84 -11.30
N LEU A 57 9.86 -8.76 -10.37
CA LEU A 57 8.87 -9.65 -9.77
C LEU A 57 9.01 -9.55 -8.26
N LEU A 58 7.93 -9.20 -7.57
CA LEU A 58 7.90 -9.12 -6.11
C LEU A 58 6.91 -10.13 -5.53
N LYS A 59 7.32 -10.83 -4.47
CA LYS A 59 6.37 -11.57 -3.64
C LYS A 59 5.55 -10.57 -2.85
N ARG A 60 4.23 -10.73 -2.88
CA ARG A 60 3.29 -9.91 -2.12
C ARG A 60 2.42 -10.76 -1.22
N ASP A 61 1.86 -10.09 -0.23
CA ASP A 61 0.78 -10.60 0.57
C ASP A 61 -0.53 -9.98 0.10
N TYR A 62 -1.62 -10.72 0.23
CA TYR A 62 -2.96 -10.26 -0.07
C TYR A 62 -3.89 -10.70 1.05
N GLN A 63 -4.61 -9.75 1.67
CA GLN A 63 -5.42 -10.00 2.85
C GLN A 63 -4.64 -10.71 3.97
N LEU A 64 -3.43 -10.22 4.25
CA LEU A 64 -2.49 -10.77 5.24
C LEU A 64 -2.04 -12.23 4.96
N ARG A 65 -2.21 -12.72 3.73
CA ARG A 65 -1.79 -14.07 3.32
C ARG A 65 -0.68 -14.00 2.27
N PRO A 66 0.36 -14.85 2.37
CA PRO A 66 1.48 -14.87 1.43
C PRO A 66 1.12 -15.60 0.13
N VAL A 67 0.20 -15.03 -0.64
CA VAL A 67 -0.45 -15.69 -1.78
C VAL A 67 -0.44 -14.85 -3.06
N ALA A 68 0.38 -13.80 -3.16
CA ALA A 68 0.40 -12.95 -4.35
C ALA A 68 1.81 -12.72 -4.93
N ILE A 69 1.87 -12.43 -6.22
CA ILE A 69 3.07 -11.99 -6.95
C ILE A 69 2.70 -10.73 -7.71
N GLU A 70 3.51 -9.69 -7.62
CA GLU A 70 3.37 -8.49 -8.43
C GLU A 70 4.42 -8.50 -9.54
N ILE A 71 3.96 -8.23 -10.76
CA ILE A 71 4.76 -8.17 -11.98
C ILE A 71 4.89 -6.71 -12.39
N PHE A 72 6.11 -6.22 -12.56
CA PHE A 72 6.39 -4.86 -13.04
C PHE A 72 6.96 -4.91 -14.45
N SER A 73 6.33 -4.15 -15.34
CA SER A 73 6.69 -4.05 -16.75
C SER A 73 7.37 -2.72 -17.06
N MET A 74 8.23 -2.71 -18.08
CA MET A 74 9.02 -1.54 -18.52
C MET A 74 8.16 -0.39 -19.06
N ASP A 75 6.90 -0.64 -19.37
CA ASP A 75 5.90 0.38 -19.77
C ASP A 75 5.27 1.10 -18.56
N GLY A 76 5.72 0.78 -17.33
CA GLY A 76 5.21 1.34 -16.09
C GLY A 76 3.94 0.67 -15.57
N CYS A 77 3.43 -0.37 -16.25
CA CYS A 77 2.31 -1.14 -15.76
C CYS A 77 2.75 -2.19 -14.72
N ASN A 78 1.93 -2.37 -13.69
CA ASN A 78 2.08 -3.43 -12.71
C ASN A 78 0.80 -4.30 -12.61
N ASP A 79 1.00 -5.60 -12.39
CA ASP A 79 -0.07 -6.58 -12.30
C ASP A 79 0.09 -7.44 -11.03
N LEU A 80 -0.91 -7.40 -10.15
CA LEU A 80 -0.96 -8.24 -8.96
C LEU A 80 -1.72 -9.54 -9.25
N LEU A 81 -0.99 -10.65 -9.25
CA LEU A 81 -1.53 -12.00 -9.39
C LEU A 81 -1.74 -12.62 -8.02
N VAL A 82 -2.98 -12.98 -7.69
CA VAL A 82 -3.35 -13.65 -6.44
C VAL A 82 -3.63 -15.13 -6.72
N PHE A 83 -3.02 -16.00 -5.93
CA PHE A 83 -3.04 -17.45 -6.09
C PHE A 83 -3.82 -18.15 -4.97
N HIS A 84 -4.19 -19.41 -5.19
CA HIS A 84 -4.65 -20.25 -4.10
C HIS A 84 -3.46 -20.75 -3.25
N LYS A 85 -3.77 -21.21 -2.03
CA LYS A 85 -2.75 -21.53 -1.01
C LYS A 85 -1.73 -22.54 -1.58
N ARG A 86 -0.45 -22.28 -1.32
CA ARG A 86 0.73 -23.10 -1.69
C ARG A 86 1.16 -23.06 -3.16
N GLU A 87 0.49 -22.28 -4.02
CA GLU A 87 0.91 -22.14 -5.43
C GLU A 87 1.97 -21.05 -5.65
N ARG A 88 1.93 -19.96 -4.85
CA ARG A 88 2.81 -18.78 -5.03
C ARG A 88 4.29 -19.15 -5.17
N GLU A 89 4.80 -20.01 -4.29
CA GLU A 89 6.22 -20.35 -4.26
C GLU A 89 6.68 -21.10 -5.51
N GLU A 90 5.86 -22.04 -5.98
CA GLU A 90 6.13 -22.80 -7.20
C GLU A 90 6.07 -21.90 -8.44
N VAL A 91 5.04 -21.05 -8.53
CA VAL A 91 4.90 -20.09 -9.64
C VAL A 91 6.06 -19.10 -9.65
N PHE A 92 6.40 -18.50 -8.50
CA PHE A 92 7.50 -17.54 -8.41
C PHE A 92 8.83 -18.17 -8.82
N LYS A 93 9.11 -19.40 -8.34
CA LYS A 93 10.30 -20.16 -8.74
C LYS A 93 10.36 -20.37 -10.25
N ASN A 94 9.24 -20.74 -10.87
CA ASN A 94 9.16 -20.97 -12.30
C ASN A 94 9.35 -19.66 -13.09
N LEU A 95 8.75 -18.56 -12.66
CA LEU A 95 8.89 -17.25 -13.31
C LEU A 95 10.33 -16.72 -13.27
N VAL A 96 11.01 -16.83 -12.12
CA VAL A 96 12.41 -16.41 -11.98
C VAL A 96 13.33 -17.27 -12.87
N ALA A 97 13.01 -18.55 -13.05
CA ALA A 97 13.76 -19.44 -13.93
C ALA A 97 13.61 -19.12 -15.43
N MET A 98 12.68 -18.25 -15.83
CA MET A 98 12.45 -17.86 -17.24
C MET A 98 13.51 -16.88 -17.79
N ASN A 99 14.57 -16.55 -17.05
CA ASN A 99 15.64 -15.62 -17.46
C ASN A 99 15.09 -14.25 -17.92
N LEU A 100 14.21 -13.64 -17.11
CA LEU A 100 13.74 -12.28 -17.35
C LEU A 100 14.93 -11.30 -17.48
N PRO A 101 14.83 -10.27 -18.35
CA PRO A 101 15.86 -9.25 -18.45
C PRO A 101 16.02 -8.58 -17.07
N ARG A 102 17.17 -8.84 -16.44
CA ARG A 102 17.45 -8.33 -15.09
C ARG A 102 17.55 -6.82 -15.17
N ASN A 103 16.68 -6.11 -14.45
CA ASN A 103 16.87 -4.68 -14.25
C ASN A 103 18.02 -4.46 -13.25
N SER A 104 19.09 -3.86 -13.74
CA SER A 104 20.34 -3.53 -13.03
C SER A 104 20.17 -2.61 -11.80
N ILE A 105 18.98 -2.07 -11.54
CA ILE A 105 18.77 -1.09 -10.47
C ILE A 105 18.89 -1.73 -9.07
N LEU A 106 18.52 -3.00 -8.92
CA LEU A 106 18.71 -3.75 -7.67
C LEU A 106 20.08 -4.46 -7.61
N ASP A 107 20.67 -4.82 -8.75
CA ASP A 107 21.98 -5.50 -8.82
C ASP A 107 23.18 -4.53 -8.73
N ALA A 108 23.03 -3.25 -9.11
CA ALA A 108 24.10 -2.26 -9.00
C ALA A 108 24.54 -2.00 -7.54
N THR A 109 23.66 -2.28 -6.57
CA THR A 109 23.94 -2.24 -5.13
C THR A 109 24.37 -3.60 -4.56
N ILE A 110 24.32 -4.69 -5.34
CA ILE A 110 24.59 -6.07 -4.91
C ILE A 110 25.60 -6.74 -5.85
N SER A 111 26.73 -6.07 -6.10
CA SER A 111 27.94 -6.77 -6.58
C SER A 111 28.64 -7.42 -5.38
N GLY A 112 28.01 -8.46 -4.83
CA GLY A 112 28.52 -9.26 -3.72
C GLY A 112 28.05 -10.70 -3.86
N SER A 113 28.83 -11.51 -4.58
CA SER A 113 28.65 -12.95 -4.79
C SER A 113 28.24 -13.71 -3.52
N THR A 114 27.08 -14.38 -3.50
CA THR A 114 26.90 -15.61 -2.68
C THR A 114 25.72 -16.48 -3.16
N LYS A 115 25.83 -17.78 -2.85
CA LYS A 115 24.95 -18.88 -3.24
C LYS A 115 23.70 -18.98 -2.35
N GLN A 116 22.61 -19.44 -2.97
CA GLN A 116 21.28 -19.72 -2.45
C GLN A 116 21.21 -20.45 -1.09
N GLU A 117 20.40 -19.92 -0.17
CA GLU A 117 19.70 -20.68 0.88
C GLU A 117 18.47 -19.91 1.43
N SER A 118 17.52 -20.62 2.04
CA SER A 118 16.14 -20.22 2.38
C SER A 118 15.97 -19.06 3.40
N ASN A 119 17.05 -18.40 3.80
CA ASN A 119 17.06 -17.26 4.73
C ASN A 119 17.54 -15.94 4.06
N GLU A 120 17.77 -15.96 2.75
CA GLU A 120 18.26 -14.79 1.98
C GLU A 120 17.27 -13.63 1.90
N GLY A 121 15.96 -13.88 1.86
CA GLY A 121 14.96 -12.81 1.70
C GLY A 121 15.03 -11.75 2.81
N SER A 122 15.18 -12.18 4.07
CA SER A 122 15.35 -11.27 5.21
C SER A 122 16.71 -10.55 5.18
N ARG A 123 17.76 -11.21 4.69
CA ARG A 123 19.11 -10.64 4.62
C ARG A 123 19.23 -9.62 3.49
N LEU A 124 18.73 -9.94 2.30
CA LEU A 124 18.66 -9.03 1.15
C LEU A 124 17.80 -7.81 1.48
N PHE A 125 16.65 -8.02 2.13
CA PHE A 125 15.82 -6.94 2.63
C PHE A 125 16.58 -5.96 3.52
N LYS A 126 17.33 -6.48 4.52
CA LYS A 126 18.14 -5.65 5.42
C LYS A 126 19.25 -4.88 4.68
N VAL A 127 19.88 -5.52 3.68
CA VAL A 127 20.92 -4.87 2.87
C VAL A 127 20.34 -3.75 2.02
N VAL A 128 19.24 -4.01 1.31
CA VAL A 128 18.57 -3.02 0.45
C VAL A 128 18.08 -1.84 1.27
N ALA A 129 17.41 -2.10 2.40
CA ALA A 129 16.94 -1.03 3.27
C ALA A 129 18.11 -0.17 3.80
N LYS A 130 19.19 -0.80 4.30
CA LYS A 130 20.38 -0.08 4.75
C LYS A 130 21.00 0.77 3.64
N SER A 131 20.98 0.28 2.40
CA SER A 131 21.44 1.05 1.25
C SER A 131 20.58 2.31 1.02
N PHE A 132 19.25 2.20 1.04
CA PHE A 132 18.38 3.36 0.87
C PHE A 132 18.56 4.38 1.99
N SER A 133 18.65 3.92 3.24
CA SER A 133 18.90 4.81 4.39
C SER A 133 20.20 5.57 4.25
N LYS A 134 21.27 4.91 3.80
CA LYS A 134 22.56 5.59 3.61
C LYS A 134 22.49 6.64 2.51
N ARG A 135 21.81 6.34 1.40
CA ARG A 135 21.60 7.28 0.29
C ARG A 135 20.75 8.47 0.72
N TRP A 136 19.72 8.23 1.54
CA TRP A 136 18.86 9.27 2.10
C TRP A 136 19.64 10.20 3.04
N GLN A 137 20.38 9.64 4.00
CA GLN A 137 21.28 10.40 4.90
C GLN A 137 22.33 11.23 4.15
N ASN A 138 22.81 10.72 3.01
CA ASN A 138 23.78 11.42 2.17
C ASN A 138 23.13 12.48 1.25
N GLY A 139 21.80 12.60 1.23
CA GLY A 139 21.08 13.50 0.33
C GLY A 139 21.02 13.04 -1.13
N GLU A 140 21.34 11.78 -1.42
CA GLU A 140 21.30 11.20 -2.76
C GLU A 140 19.88 10.84 -3.21
N ILE A 141 18.96 10.69 -2.26
CA ILE A 141 17.51 10.51 -2.50
C ILE A 141 16.72 11.43 -1.56
N SER A 142 15.60 11.94 -2.06
CA SER A 142 14.74 12.88 -1.33
C SER A 142 13.91 12.17 -0.25
N ASN A 143 13.29 12.93 0.66
CA ASN A 143 12.40 12.39 1.70
C ASN A 143 11.25 11.59 1.06
N PHE A 144 10.62 12.13 0.02
CA PHE A 144 9.58 11.43 -0.71
C PHE A 144 10.06 10.10 -1.32
N GLN A 145 11.23 10.10 -1.98
CA GLN A 145 11.78 8.90 -2.60
C GLN A 145 12.08 7.83 -1.54
N TYR A 146 12.64 8.24 -0.40
CA TYR A 146 12.91 7.34 0.70
C TYR A 146 11.62 6.72 1.25
N ILE A 147 10.58 7.51 1.51
CA ILE A 147 9.27 7.01 1.96
C ILE A 147 8.64 6.06 0.91
N MET A 148 8.76 6.35 -0.39
CA MET A 148 8.30 5.44 -1.45
C MET A 148 9.03 4.09 -1.41
N HIS A 149 10.36 4.10 -1.20
CA HIS A 149 11.13 2.87 -1.04
C HIS A 149 10.72 2.09 0.20
N LEU A 150 10.50 2.76 1.34
CA LEU A 150 10.02 2.12 2.57
C LEU A 150 8.64 1.48 2.38
N ASN A 151 7.70 2.17 1.73
CA ASN A 151 6.39 1.62 1.38
C ASN A 151 6.51 0.36 0.52
N THR A 152 7.32 0.43 -0.54
CA THR A 152 7.56 -0.71 -1.45
C THR A 152 8.12 -1.91 -0.69
N LEU A 153 9.13 -1.67 0.16
CA LEU A 153 9.75 -2.67 1.03
C LEU A 153 8.75 -3.26 2.04
N ALA A 154 7.83 -2.46 2.56
CA ALA A 154 6.79 -2.90 3.49
C ALA A 154 5.66 -3.71 2.84
N GLY A 155 5.74 -3.97 1.53
CA GLY A 155 4.71 -4.74 0.81
C GLY A 155 3.64 -3.86 0.15
N ARG A 156 3.70 -2.53 0.31
CA ARG A 156 2.68 -1.61 -0.20
C ARG A 156 2.87 -1.32 -1.68
N GLY A 157 1.76 -1.04 -2.37
CA GLY A 157 1.73 -0.78 -3.80
C GLY A 157 0.37 -0.28 -4.27
N TYR A 158 0.31 0.18 -5.52
CA TYR A 158 -0.88 0.80 -6.09
C TYR A 158 -1.98 -0.20 -6.51
N SER A 159 -1.64 -1.49 -6.64
CA SER A 159 -2.57 -2.52 -7.12
C SER A 159 -3.53 -3.04 -6.06
N ASP A 160 -3.16 -2.97 -4.77
CA ASP A 160 -4.02 -3.37 -3.65
C ASP A 160 -4.35 -2.14 -2.80
N LEU A 161 -5.58 -1.63 -2.94
CA LEU A 161 -6.04 -0.48 -2.19
C LEU A 161 -6.01 -0.71 -0.67
N THR A 162 -6.06 -1.95 -0.18
CA THR A 162 -5.96 -2.22 1.27
C THR A 162 -4.52 -2.12 1.81
N GLN A 163 -3.55 -2.04 0.89
CA GLN A 163 -2.10 -1.94 1.12
C GLN A 163 -1.50 -0.76 0.33
N TYR A 164 -2.26 0.31 0.16
CA TYR A 164 -1.78 1.50 -0.56
C TYR A 164 -0.59 2.15 0.18
N PRO A 165 0.33 2.83 -0.53
CA PRO A 165 1.41 3.58 0.11
C PRO A 165 0.89 4.64 1.09
N VAL A 166 1.60 4.82 2.20
CA VAL A 166 1.25 5.74 3.28
C VAL A 166 2.34 6.81 3.42
N PHE A 167 1.92 8.06 3.60
CA PHE A 167 2.76 9.24 3.79
C PHE A 167 2.33 10.01 5.03
N PRO A 168 3.25 10.73 5.70
CA PRO A 168 2.89 11.52 6.87
C PRO A 168 2.05 12.74 6.46
N TRP A 169 1.11 13.12 7.32
CA TRP A 169 0.77 14.54 7.43
C TRP A 169 2.03 15.34 7.83
N VAL A 170 2.31 16.41 7.10
CA VAL A 170 3.50 17.27 7.33
C VAL A 170 3.11 18.64 7.83
N LEU A 171 2.20 19.33 7.15
CA LEU A 171 1.70 20.64 7.55
C LEU A 171 0.64 20.50 8.64
N ALA A 172 0.68 21.41 9.62
CA ALA A 172 -0.34 21.59 10.65
C ALA A 172 -1.18 22.86 10.43
N ASP A 173 -0.71 23.81 9.62
CA ASP A 173 -1.39 25.07 9.34
C ASP A 173 -2.12 25.05 7.99
N TYR A 174 -3.46 25.12 8.05
CA TYR A 174 -4.35 25.23 6.89
C TYR A 174 -5.25 26.47 6.96
N GLU A 175 -4.96 27.40 7.86
CA GLU A 175 -5.80 28.59 8.11
C GLU A 175 -5.09 29.88 7.74
N SER A 176 -3.75 29.92 7.81
CA SER A 176 -2.99 31.14 7.54
C SER A 176 -2.96 31.52 6.06
N GLU A 177 -2.81 32.82 5.80
CA GLU A 177 -2.60 33.39 4.47
C GLU A 177 -1.24 33.03 3.86
N LYS A 178 -0.26 32.68 4.70
CA LYS A 178 1.11 32.30 4.30
C LYS A 178 1.66 31.27 5.26
N LEU A 179 2.40 30.31 4.72
CA LEU A 179 3.17 29.33 5.50
C LEU A 179 4.56 29.88 5.82
N ASP A 180 4.98 29.73 7.07
CA ASP A 180 6.33 30.01 7.52
C ASP A 180 7.05 28.72 7.91
N PHE A 181 7.94 28.23 7.04
CA PHE A 181 8.70 27.00 7.29
C PHE A 181 9.86 27.18 8.28
N SER A 182 10.07 28.39 8.80
CA SER A 182 10.96 28.62 9.93
C SER A 182 10.26 28.46 11.28
N ASP A 183 8.91 28.51 11.33
CA ASP A 183 8.13 28.25 12.53
C ASP A 183 7.83 26.74 12.67
N PRO A 184 8.33 26.06 13.72
CA PRO A 184 8.01 24.67 13.98
C PRO A 184 6.51 24.38 14.09
N LYS A 185 5.68 25.37 14.46
CA LYS A 185 4.21 25.20 14.57
C LYS A 185 3.51 25.00 13.22
N THR A 186 4.17 25.37 12.12
CA THR A 186 3.69 25.08 10.77
C THR A 186 3.67 23.58 10.49
N PHE A 187 4.47 22.80 11.22
CA PHE A 187 4.64 21.37 11.02
C PHE A 187 3.89 20.55 12.06
N ARG A 188 3.46 19.36 11.63
CA ARG A 188 2.97 18.31 12.49
C ARG A 188 4.10 17.79 13.40
N ASN A 189 3.75 17.37 14.61
CA ASN A 189 4.69 16.62 15.44
C ASN A 189 4.84 15.17 14.91
N LEU A 190 5.95 14.89 14.23
CA LEU A 190 6.26 13.60 13.61
C LEU A 190 6.59 12.49 14.62
N GLU A 191 6.85 12.82 15.89
CA GLU A 191 7.07 11.83 16.95
C GLU A 191 5.78 11.17 17.45
N LYS A 192 4.64 11.81 17.19
CA LYS A 192 3.33 11.37 17.69
C LYS A 192 2.44 10.85 16.55
N PRO A 193 1.60 9.82 16.80
CA PRO A 193 0.58 9.42 15.84
C PRO A 193 -0.47 10.52 15.63
N MET A 194 -1.28 10.43 14.57
CA MET A 194 -2.29 11.45 14.24
C MET A 194 -3.28 11.70 15.38
N GLY A 195 -3.72 10.66 16.07
CA GLY A 195 -4.63 10.79 17.22
C GLY A 195 -4.05 11.51 18.43
N CYS A 196 -2.74 11.82 18.44
CA CYS A 196 -2.03 12.40 19.60
C CYS A 196 -1.40 13.77 19.29
N GLN A 197 -1.82 14.46 18.23
CA GLN A 197 -1.28 15.78 17.89
C GLN A 197 -1.67 16.88 18.89
N THR A 198 -2.79 16.70 19.61
CA THR A 198 -3.24 17.60 20.68
C THR A 198 -3.21 16.89 22.03
N LEU A 199 -3.16 17.66 23.12
CA LEU A 199 -3.24 17.11 24.48
C LEU A 199 -4.56 16.37 24.72
N GLU A 200 -5.67 16.93 24.23
CA GLU A 200 -6.99 16.31 24.32
C GLU A 200 -7.05 14.99 23.55
N GLY A 201 -6.52 14.95 22.31
CA GLY A 201 -6.44 13.72 21.53
C GLY A 201 -5.56 12.66 22.19
N GLU A 202 -4.43 13.06 22.78
CA GLU A 202 -3.57 12.14 23.52
C GLU A 202 -4.26 11.57 24.78
N GLU A 203 -4.98 12.41 25.52
CA GLU A 203 -5.79 11.95 26.66
C GLU A 203 -6.92 11.02 26.21
N GLU A 204 -7.60 11.34 25.11
CA GLU A 204 -8.68 10.54 24.55
C GLU A 204 -8.16 9.19 24.02
N PHE A 205 -6.99 9.16 23.37
CA PHE A 205 -6.37 7.92 22.90
C PHE A 205 -5.90 7.04 24.08
N LYS A 206 -5.33 7.64 25.13
CA LYS A 206 -4.96 6.92 26.35
C LYS A 206 -6.18 6.40 27.10
N LYS A 207 -7.27 7.18 27.14
CA LYS A 207 -8.59 6.75 27.63
C LYS A 207 -9.10 5.61 26.74
N SER A 208 -8.98 5.72 25.42
CA SER A 208 -9.42 4.72 24.42
C SER A 208 -8.82 3.33 24.63
N VAL A 209 -7.60 3.12 25.15
CA VAL A 209 -7.17 1.73 25.45
C VAL A 209 -8.00 1.10 26.58
N ARG A 210 -8.36 1.89 27.60
CA ARG A 210 -9.23 1.49 28.72
C ARG A 210 -10.71 1.50 28.34
N ASP A 211 -11.11 2.46 27.52
CA ASP A 211 -12.47 2.70 27.06
C ASP A 211 -12.81 1.87 25.83
N THR A 212 -11.86 1.28 25.08
CA THR A 212 -12.13 0.31 24.00
C THR A 212 -12.75 -0.96 24.58
N TRP A 213 -12.38 -1.34 25.81
CA TRP A 213 -13.08 -2.37 26.58
C TRP A 213 -14.52 -1.94 26.95
N SER A 214 -14.72 -0.67 27.32
CA SER A 214 -16.03 -0.11 27.66
C SER A 214 -16.89 0.30 26.44
N SER A 215 -16.28 0.52 25.27
CA SER A 215 -16.88 0.98 24.02
C SER A 215 -17.25 -0.20 23.12
N ALA A 216 -16.67 -1.38 23.36
CA ALA A 216 -17.32 -2.65 23.03
C ALA A 216 -18.73 -2.77 23.66
N ALA A 217 -19.02 -1.99 24.72
CA ALA A 217 -20.37 -1.80 25.30
C ALA A 217 -21.09 -0.50 24.84
N GLY A 218 -20.57 0.17 23.80
CA GLY A 218 -21.23 1.21 23.02
C GLY A 218 -21.12 2.64 23.59
N LYS A 219 -20.14 3.43 23.13
CA LYS A 219 -20.19 4.91 23.01
C LYS A 219 -18.88 5.51 22.44
N GLY A 220 -19.01 6.45 21.49
CA GLY A 220 -17.96 7.44 21.13
C GLY A 220 -17.16 7.13 19.86
N ASN A 221 -17.29 7.96 18.83
CA ASN A 221 -16.56 7.83 17.57
C ASN A 221 -15.27 8.68 17.59
N THR A 222 -14.14 8.04 17.92
CA THR A 222 -12.78 8.63 18.01
C THR A 222 -11.86 8.12 16.88
N SER A 223 -12.45 7.73 15.74
CA SER A 223 -11.86 6.71 14.86
C SER A 223 -11.04 7.20 13.65
N ASP A 224 -10.90 8.52 13.42
CA ASP A 224 -10.19 9.02 12.24
C ASP A 224 -8.73 9.42 12.53
N VAL A 225 -7.85 8.42 12.48
CA VAL A 225 -6.39 8.56 12.68
C VAL A 225 -5.62 8.36 11.38
N LYS A 226 -6.23 8.64 10.22
CA LYS A 226 -5.64 8.37 8.90
C LYS A 226 -4.43 9.26 8.59
N GLU A 227 -3.42 8.63 8.00
CA GLU A 227 -2.27 9.30 7.39
C GLU A 227 -2.56 9.64 5.91
N LEU A 228 -1.65 10.38 5.27
CA LEU A 228 -1.77 10.79 3.87
C LEU A 228 -1.37 9.69 2.88
N ILE A 229 -1.65 9.96 1.62
CA ILE A 229 -1.21 9.19 0.45
C ILE A 229 -0.17 10.00 -0.36
N PRO A 230 0.66 9.35 -1.19
CA PRO A 230 1.70 10.01 -1.98
C PRO A 230 1.19 11.18 -2.84
N GLU A 231 -0.04 11.10 -3.33
CA GLU A 231 -0.66 12.03 -4.29
C GLU A 231 -0.71 13.47 -3.77
N PHE A 232 -0.80 13.66 -2.45
CA PHE A 232 -0.71 14.97 -1.80
C PHE A 232 0.63 15.70 -2.04
N PHE A 233 1.64 15.02 -2.58
CA PHE A 233 2.98 15.55 -2.80
C PHE A 233 3.40 15.62 -4.27
N TYR A 234 2.53 15.22 -5.20
CA TYR A 234 2.84 15.32 -6.64
C TYR A 234 1.65 15.47 -7.59
N MET A 235 0.40 15.20 -7.17
CA MET A 235 -0.76 15.12 -8.07
C MET A 235 -1.85 16.13 -7.67
N PRO A 236 -1.98 17.30 -8.32
CA PRO A 236 -3.04 18.26 -8.00
C PRO A 236 -4.44 17.84 -8.46
N GLU A 237 -4.55 16.96 -9.45
CA GLU A 237 -5.80 16.67 -10.16
C GLU A 237 -6.88 16.06 -9.27
N PHE A 238 -6.53 15.36 -8.18
CA PHE A 238 -7.54 14.77 -7.29
C PHE A 238 -8.29 15.83 -6.45
N LEU A 239 -7.81 17.07 -6.44
CA LEU A 239 -8.43 18.20 -5.73
C LEU A 239 -9.45 18.95 -6.59
N GLU A 240 -9.52 18.63 -7.89
CA GLU A 240 -10.31 19.35 -8.89
C GLU A 240 -11.39 18.43 -9.48
N ASN A 241 -12.64 18.87 -9.50
CA ASN A 241 -13.74 18.21 -10.18
C ASN A 241 -13.72 18.51 -11.69
N ARG A 242 -12.64 18.11 -12.37
CA ARG A 242 -12.38 18.46 -13.78
C ARG A 242 -13.43 17.93 -14.77
N PHE A 243 -14.22 16.94 -14.36
CA PHE A 243 -15.25 16.33 -15.20
C PHE A 243 -16.66 16.87 -14.89
N ASP A 244 -16.77 17.89 -14.05
CA ASP A 244 -18.06 18.50 -13.64
C ASP A 244 -19.06 17.43 -13.15
N LEU A 245 -18.56 16.49 -12.36
CA LEU A 245 -19.38 15.42 -11.80
C LEU A 245 -20.38 16.03 -10.82
N ASP A 246 -21.62 15.51 -10.83
CA ASP A 246 -22.59 15.83 -9.79
C ASP A 246 -22.22 15.10 -8.49
N LEU A 247 -21.54 15.81 -7.59
CA LEU A 247 -21.10 15.31 -6.28
C LEU A 247 -22.17 15.52 -5.18
N GLY A 248 -23.35 16.07 -5.54
CA GLY A 248 -24.42 16.38 -4.61
C GLY A 248 -24.23 17.69 -3.83
N GLU A 249 -24.96 17.81 -2.73
CA GLU A 249 -25.02 19.03 -1.90
C GLU A 249 -24.71 18.70 -0.44
N LYS A 250 -24.01 19.62 0.24
CA LYS A 250 -23.79 19.58 1.68
C LYS A 250 -25.13 19.78 2.41
N GLN A 251 -25.18 19.41 3.69
CA GLN A 251 -26.37 19.69 4.54
C GLN A 251 -26.69 21.19 4.65
N SER A 252 -25.70 22.06 4.40
CA SER A 252 -25.88 23.51 4.30
C SER A 252 -26.59 23.98 3.02
N GLY A 253 -26.84 23.09 2.05
CA GLY A 253 -27.37 23.41 0.72
C GLY A 253 -26.33 23.88 -0.30
N GLU A 254 -25.04 23.88 0.07
CA GLU A 254 -23.95 24.24 -0.84
C GLU A 254 -23.61 23.04 -1.74
N LYS A 255 -23.53 23.26 -3.05
CA LYS A 255 -23.08 22.23 -4.00
C LYS A 255 -21.63 21.83 -3.74
N VAL A 256 -21.36 20.54 -3.84
CA VAL A 256 -20.01 19.98 -3.72
C VAL A 256 -19.35 20.05 -5.10
N GLY A 257 -18.16 20.64 -5.15
CA GLY A 257 -17.36 20.78 -6.37
C GLY A 257 -15.88 20.52 -6.07
N ASP A 258 -15.01 21.43 -6.49
CA ASP A 258 -13.58 21.38 -6.16
C ASP A 258 -13.34 21.35 -4.65
N VAL A 259 -12.21 20.77 -4.25
CA VAL A 259 -11.79 20.77 -2.85
C VAL A 259 -11.48 22.19 -2.40
N VAL A 260 -12.04 22.60 -1.26
CA VAL A 260 -11.74 23.89 -0.65
C VAL A 260 -10.30 23.88 -0.14
N LEU A 261 -9.48 24.78 -0.67
CA LEU A 261 -8.05 24.87 -0.36
C LEU A 261 -7.78 25.93 0.71
N PRO A 262 -6.69 25.78 1.49
CA PRO A 262 -6.28 26.76 2.48
C PRO A 262 -5.88 28.10 1.83
N PRO A 263 -5.98 29.24 2.55
CA PRO A 263 -5.72 30.57 1.97
C PRO A 263 -4.34 30.72 1.35
N TRP A 264 -3.30 30.14 1.97
CA TRP A 264 -1.94 30.15 1.45
C TRP A 264 -1.78 29.47 0.08
N ALA A 265 -2.70 28.59 -0.33
CA ALA A 265 -2.71 27.97 -1.65
C ALA A 265 -3.34 28.86 -2.73
N LYS A 266 -3.98 29.98 -2.34
CA LYS A 266 -4.56 31.00 -3.25
C LYS A 266 -5.50 30.42 -4.31
N GLY A 267 -6.27 29.40 -3.92
CA GLY A 267 -7.19 28.69 -4.82
C GLY A 267 -6.52 27.85 -5.90
N SER A 268 -5.22 27.55 -5.80
CA SER A 268 -4.49 26.72 -6.76
C SER A 268 -4.15 25.35 -6.16
N ALA A 269 -4.74 24.28 -6.71
CA ALA A 269 -4.40 22.91 -6.34
C ALA A 269 -2.91 22.61 -6.59
N ARG A 270 -2.34 23.17 -7.66
CA ARG A 270 -0.90 23.03 -7.94
C ARG A 270 -0.03 23.69 -6.88
N GLU A 271 -0.41 24.87 -6.39
CA GLU A 271 0.32 25.54 -5.30
C GLU A 271 0.16 24.76 -3.99
N PHE A 272 -1.02 24.20 -3.72
CA PHE A 272 -1.27 23.31 -2.59
C PHE A 272 -0.28 22.13 -2.58
N ILE A 273 -0.22 21.36 -3.68
CA ILE A 273 0.70 20.23 -3.80
C ILE A 273 2.17 20.67 -3.75
N ARG A 274 2.51 21.80 -4.39
CA ARG A 274 3.87 22.34 -4.38
C ARG A 274 4.31 22.66 -2.95
N LYS A 275 3.44 23.26 -2.13
CA LYS A 275 3.73 23.56 -0.72
C LYS A 275 3.80 22.32 0.16
N HIS A 276 2.95 21.32 -0.06
CA HIS A 276 3.09 20.03 0.61
C HIS A 276 4.44 19.37 0.28
N ARG A 277 4.86 19.39 -0.99
CA ARG A 277 6.16 18.85 -1.38
C ARG A 277 7.34 19.65 -0.82
N GLU A 278 7.24 20.98 -0.85
CA GLU A 278 8.25 21.88 -0.27
C GLU A 278 8.41 21.64 1.23
N ALA A 279 7.29 21.47 1.96
CA ALA A 279 7.31 21.17 3.38
C ALA A 279 7.92 19.79 3.67
N LEU A 280 7.54 18.75 2.91
CA LEU A 280 8.08 17.40 3.06
C LEU A 280 9.60 17.34 2.86
N GLU A 281 10.13 18.14 1.95
CA GLU A 281 11.57 18.19 1.64
C GLU A 281 12.32 19.27 2.43
N SER A 282 11.69 19.88 3.44
CA SER A 282 12.33 20.89 4.29
C SER A 282 13.38 20.28 5.24
N ASP A 283 14.31 21.11 5.71
CA ASP A 283 15.31 20.71 6.69
C ASP A 283 14.66 20.21 7.99
N TYR A 284 13.62 20.92 8.47
CA TYR A 284 12.86 20.51 9.65
C TYR A 284 12.32 19.10 9.51
N VAL A 285 11.68 18.76 8.38
CA VAL A 285 11.16 17.40 8.17
C VAL A 285 12.30 16.41 8.03
N SER A 286 13.37 16.74 7.31
CA SER A 286 14.52 15.83 7.14
C SER A 286 15.15 15.44 8.49
N GLU A 287 15.23 16.38 9.42
CA GLU A 287 15.74 16.13 10.79
C GLU A 287 14.80 15.27 11.64
N HIS A 288 13.48 15.27 11.40
CA HIS A 288 12.48 14.64 12.28
C HIS A 288 11.72 13.46 11.65
N LEU A 289 11.83 13.24 10.33
CA LEU A 289 11.06 12.23 9.58
C LEU A 289 11.27 10.81 10.11
N HIS A 290 12.48 10.53 10.59
CA HIS A 290 12.83 9.25 11.16
C HIS A 290 11.93 8.83 12.35
N HIS A 291 11.42 9.79 13.12
CA HIS A 291 10.48 9.50 14.20
C HIS A 291 9.13 8.99 13.70
N TRP A 292 8.63 9.51 12.59
CA TRP A 292 7.41 9.02 11.95
C TRP A 292 7.64 7.65 11.31
N ILE A 293 8.82 7.44 10.69
CA ILE A 293 9.22 6.14 10.17
C ILE A 293 9.22 5.09 11.28
N ASP A 294 9.64 5.42 12.49
CA ASP A 294 9.58 4.51 13.64
C ASP A 294 8.15 4.11 14.03
N LEU A 295 7.18 5.03 13.92
CA LEU A 295 5.77 4.76 14.19
C LEU A 295 5.18 3.79 13.15
N ILE A 296 5.51 3.98 11.88
CA ILE A 296 4.86 3.24 10.79
C ILE A 296 5.61 1.95 10.42
N PHE A 297 6.94 2.02 10.30
CA PHE A 297 7.76 0.92 9.77
C PHE A 297 8.74 0.34 10.80
N GLY A 298 9.06 1.10 11.86
CA GLY A 298 10.09 0.77 12.83
C GLY A 298 9.59 0.19 14.15
N TYR A 299 10.38 0.41 15.20
CA TYR A 299 10.22 -0.29 16.48
C TYR A 299 9.01 0.18 17.29
N LYS A 300 8.52 1.41 17.05
CA LYS A 300 7.30 1.95 17.68
C LYS A 300 6.02 1.41 17.03
N HIS A 301 6.11 0.56 15.99
CA HIS A 301 4.94 -0.09 15.40
C HIS A 301 4.42 -1.29 16.20
N ARG A 302 5.32 -2.07 16.82
CA ARG A 302 4.95 -3.25 17.65
C ARG A 302 5.69 -3.35 18.97
N GLY A 303 7.00 -3.05 19.01
CA GLY A 303 7.83 -3.26 20.19
C GLY A 303 7.56 -2.25 21.32
N LYS A 304 7.46 -0.97 20.95
CA LYS A 304 7.16 0.13 21.88
C LYS A 304 5.86 0.88 21.50
N ALA A 305 4.94 0.16 20.88
CA ALA A 305 3.70 0.75 20.37
C ALA A 305 2.82 1.32 21.48
N GLU A 306 2.75 0.65 22.64
CA GLU A 306 1.99 1.15 23.80
C GLU A 306 2.58 2.45 24.36
N GLU A 307 3.90 2.51 24.54
CA GLU A 307 4.61 3.72 24.99
C GLU A 307 4.42 4.89 24.01
N ALA A 308 4.42 4.59 22.71
CA ALA A 308 4.23 5.57 21.64
C ALA A 308 2.75 5.88 21.34
N VAL A 309 1.81 5.27 22.07
CA VAL A 309 0.36 5.47 21.90
C VAL A 309 -0.07 5.13 20.44
N ASN A 310 0.53 4.09 19.87
CA ASN A 310 0.46 3.72 18.45
C ASN A 310 -0.04 2.26 18.27
N VAL A 311 -1.02 1.86 19.09
CA VAL A 311 -1.62 0.52 19.06
C VAL A 311 -2.90 0.56 18.25
N PHE A 312 -3.03 -0.35 17.29
CA PHE A 312 -4.20 -0.49 16.43
C PHE A 312 -4.94 -1.79 16.71
N TYR A 313 -6.10 -1.95 16.07
CA TYR A 313 -6.91 -3.15 16.23
C TYR A 313 -6.13 -4.41 15.83
N HIS A 314 -6.16 -5.44 16.67
CA HIS A 314 -5.30 -6.62 16.56
C HIS A 314 -5.33 -7.33 15.17
N TYR A 315 -6.47 -7.34 14.47
CA TYR A 315 -6.58 -7.92 13.11
C TYR A 315 -5.79 -7.16 12.04
N THR A 316 -5.31 -5.96 12.32
CA THR A 316 -4.49 -5.18 11.38
C THR A 316 -3.05 -5.63 11.32
N TYR A 317 -2.58 -6.41 12.32
CA TYR A 317 -1.21 -6.88 12.39
C TYR A 317 -1.04 -8.23 11.69
N GLU A 318 -0.09 -8.33 10.77
CA GLU A 318 0.31 -9.62 10.19
C GLU A 318 0.60 -10.67 11.29
N GLY A 319 0.03 -11.87 11.10
CA GLY A 319 0.23 -13.03 11.98
C GLY A 319 -0.75 -13.11 13.16
N SER A 320 -1.63 -12.13 13.37
CA SER A 320 -2.57 -12.14 14.48
C SER A 320 -3.76 -13.08 14.28
N VAL A 321 -4.10 -13.41 13.03
CA VAL A 321 -5.18 -14.35 12.68
C VAL A 321 -4.75 -15.27 11.54
N ASP A 322 -4.82 -16.58 11.76
CA ASP A 322 -4.74 -17.55 10.67
C ASP A 322 -6.13 -17.70 10.02
N ILE A 323 -6.42 -16.87 9.02
CA ILE A 323 -7.67 -16.84 8.27
C ILE A 323 -7.96 -18.20 7.59
N ASP A 324 -6.92 -18.96 7.28
CA ASP A 324 -7.09 -20.27 6.65
C ASP A 324 -7.45 -21.36 7.66
N SER A 325 -7.14 -21.18 8.94
CA SER A 325 -7.58 -22.08 10.02
C SER A 325 -9.08 -21.93 10.36
N VAL A 326 -9.69 -20.80 10.00
CA VAL A 326 -11.11 -20.52 10.27
C VAL A 326 -11.99 -21.36 9.36
N THR A 327 -12.71 -22.31 9.95
CA THR A 327 -13.60 -23.25 9.25
C THR A 327 -14.99 -22.68 8.97
N ASP A 328 -15.51 -21.81 9.85
CA ASP A 328 -16.81 -21.17 9.67
C ASP A 328 -16.75 -20.08 8.57
N PRO A 329 -17.51 -20.24 7.46
CA PRO A 329 -17.51 -19.27 6.37
C PRO A 329 -17.99 -17.87 6.80
N ALA A 330 -18.93 -17.78 7.74
CA ALA A 330 -19.47 -16.49 8.19
C ALA A 330 -18.43 -15.70 9.00
N MET A 331 -17.79 -16.37 9.97
CA MET A 331 -16.66 -15.80 10.72
C MET A 331 -15.51 -15.41 9.80
N LYS A 332 -15.14 -16.27 8.84
CA LYS A 332 -14.08 -15.97 7.86
C LYS A 332 -14.40 -14.73 7.02
N ALA A 333 -15.64 -14.60 6.54
CA ALA A 333 -16.07 -13.43 5.79
C ALA A 333 -16.06 -12.16 6.65
N SER A 334 -16.46 -12.24 7.93
CA SER A 334 -16.41 -11.12 8.87
C SER A 334 -14.98 -10.65 9.13
N ILE A 335 -14.04 -11.58 9.39
CA ILE A 335 -12.62 -11.28 9.59
C ILE A 335 -12.04 -10.62 8.33
N LEU A 336 -12.31 -11.17 7.15
CA LEU A 336 -11.85 -10.59 5.88
C LEU A 336 -12.44 -9.19 5.64
N ALA A 337 -13.72 -8.98 5.95
CA ALA A 337 -14.33 -7.66 5.85
C ALA A 337 -13.65 -6.65 6.77
N GLN A 338 -13.33 -7.04 8.00
CA GLN A 338 -12.60 -6.20 8.94
C GLN A 338 -11.18 -5.90 8.44
N ILE A 339 -10.44 -6.89 7.94
CA ILE A 339 -9.09 -6.70 7.37
C ILE A 339 -9.12 -5.75 6.16
N ASN A 340 -10.14 -5.85 5.30
CA ASN A 340 -10.26 -4.96 4.15
C ASN A 340 -10.69 -3.54 4.54
N HIS A 341 -11.46 -3.38 5.64
CA HIS A 341 -12.00 -2.10 6.07
C HIS A 341 -11.03 -1.31 6.96
N PHE A 342 -10.27 -2.02 7.81
CA PHE A 342 -9.15 -1.47 8.55
C PHE A 342 -7.91 -1.66 7.70
N TRP A 343 -7.61 -0.66 6.87
CA TRP A 343 -6.34 -0.49 6.16
C TRP A 343 -5.22 -1.27 6.83
N THR A 344 -4.70 -2.29 6.14
CA THR A 344 -3.79 -3.22 6.79
C THR A 344 -2.58 -2.48 7.30
N ASN A 345 -2.28 -2.66 8.58
CA ASN A 345 -1.11 -2.04 9.17
C ASN A 345 0.13 -2.69 8.59
N THR A 346 1.12 -1.83 8.35
CA THR A 346 2.42 -2.18 7.79
C THR A 346 3.03 -3.38 8.50
N LYS A 347 3.74 -4.24 7.76
CA LYS A 347 4.69 -5.14 8.41
C LYS A 347 5.71 -4.30 9.15
N THR A 348 6.00 -4.64 10.41
CA THR A 348 7.21 -4.12 11.07
C THR A 348 8.39 -4.52 10.20
N THR A 349 8.95 -3.54 9.51
CA THR A 349 9.99 -3.77 8.52
C THR A 349 11.36 -3.61 9.17
N PHE A 350 11.43 -2.88 10.29
CA PHE A 350 12.66 -2.62 11.03
C PHE A 350 12.49 -2.87 12.53
N LEU A 351 13.42 -3.65 13.12
CA LEU A 351 13.52 -3.82 14.58
C LEU A 351 14.16 -2.59 15.26
N GLU A 352 14.94 -1.83 14.50
CA GLU A 352 15.45 -0.48 14.76
C GLU A 352 15.41 0.25 13.42
N ALA A 353 14.79 1.42 13.32
CA ALA A 353 14.75 2.12 12.05
C ALA A 353 16.19 2.42 11.58
N PRO A 354 16.49 2.19 10.30
CA PRO A 354 17.79 2.53 9.74
C PRO A 354 17.81 4.06 9.56
N CYS A 355 18.11 4.75 10.67
CA CYS A 355 18.15 6.19 10.80
C CYS A 355 19.58 6.71 10.79
#